data_AF-X1QHD0-F1
#
_entry.id   AF-X1QHD0-F1
#
_cell.length_a   1.000
_cell.length_b   1.000
_cell.length_c   1.000
_cell.angle_alpha   90.00
_cell.angle_beta   90.00
_cell.angle_gamma   90.00
#
_symmetry.space_group_name_H-M   'P 1'
#
loop_
_entity.id
_entity.type
_entity.pdbx_description
1 polymer ?
#
loop_
_entity_poly.entity_id
_entity_poly.type
_entity_poly.pdbx_seq_one_letter_code
_entity_poly.pdbx_strand_id
1 'polypeptide(L)' 'VVISVKLGEEGQLFESITSQKIYEKIKKMGFNVKKSQIELPETIESLGEFPIKIKFEHNPSK' A
#
# COMPACT_ATOMS: atom_id res chain seq x y z
N VAL A 1 -3.34 0.34 8.09
CA VAL A 1 -4.22 1.35 7.46
C VAL A 1 -5.38 0.63 6.79
N VAL A 2 -6.59 1.22 6.74
CA VAL A 2 -7.73 0.61 6.03
C VAL A 2 -7.92 1.26 4.66
N ILE A 3 -7.94 0.44 3.60
CA ILE A 3 -8.24 0.86 2.23
C ILE A 3 -9.56 0.21 1.81
N SER A 4 -10.63 0.99 1.74
CA SER A 4 -11.93 0.53 1.24
C SER A 4 -11.89 0.36 -0.27
N VAL A 5 -12.47 -0.73 -0.76
CA VAL A 5 -12.49 -1.09 -2.18
C VAL A 5 -13.89 -1.49 -2.62
N LYS A 6 -14.13 -1.42 -3.93
CA LYS A 6 -15.32 -2.00 -4.55
C LYS A 6 -15.03 -3.45 -4.94
N LEU A 7 -16.04 -4.30 -4.79
CA LEU A 7 -16.00 -5.68 -5.25
C LEU A 7 -16.75 -5.83 -6.57
N GLY A 8 -16.31 -6.76 -7.39
CA GLY A 8 -17.04 -7.28 -8.53
C GLY A 8 -18.12 -8.27 -8.11
N GLU A 9 -18.87 -8.78 -9.10
CA GLU A 9 -20.01 -9.67 -8.89
C GLU A 9 -19.62 -11.02 -8.27
N GLU A 10 -18.39 -11.48 -8.49
CA GLU A 10 -17.87 -12.75 -7.93
C GLU A 10 -17.05 -12.54 -6.64
N GLY A 11 -17.10 -11.34 -6.07
CA GLY A 11 -16.39 -11.00 -4.83
C GLY A 11 -14.90 -10.69 -5.00
N GLN A 12 -14.39 -10.64 -6.23
CA GLN A 12 -13.04 -10.15 -6.55
C GLN A 12 -12.95 -8.63 -6.40
N LEU A 13 -11.75 -8.07 -6.24
CA LEU A 13 -11.59 -6.61 -6.28
C LEU A 13 -11.90 -6.06 -7.68
N PHE A 14 -12.66 -4.96 -7.74
CA PHE A 14 -12.87 -4.21 -8.98
C PHE A 14 -11.59 -3.53 -9.47
N GLU A 15 -10.74 -3.09 -8.53
CA GLU A 15 -9.45 -2.48 -8.81
C GLU A 15 -8.44 -3.01 -7.79
N SER A 16 -7.31 -3.51 -8.29
CA SER A 16 -6.24 -4.01 -7.44
C SER A 16 -5.63 -2.90 -6.57
N ILE A 17 -5.03 -3.28 -5.44
CA ILE A 17 -4.26 -2.35 -4.62
C ILE A 17 -2.82 -2.37 -5.10
N THR A 18 -2.35 -1.19 -5.55
CA THR A 18 -0.98 -0.97 -6.02
C THR A 18 -0.16 -0.16 -5.02
N SER A 19 1.17 -0.13 -5.17
CA SER A 19 2.04 0.72 -4.34
C SER A 19 1.69 2.20 -4.44
N GLN A 20 1.12 2.65 -5.58
CA GLN A 20 0.62 4.01 -5.73
C GLN A 20 -0.56 4.29 -4.79
N LYS A 21 -1.54 3.38 -4.74
CA LYS A 21 -2.74 3.52 -3.90
C LYS A 21 -2.39 3.49 -2.42
N ILE A 22 -1.43 2.64 -2.04
CA ILE A 22 -0.87 2.58 -0.68
C ILE A 22 -0.15 3.90 -0.34
N TYR A 23 0.73 4.38 -1.21
CA TYR A 23 1.46 5.65 -1.03
C TYR A 23 0.51 6.83 -0.80
N GLU A 24 -0.48 7.01 -1.67
CA GLU A 24 -1.46 8.10 -1.55
C GLU A 24 -2.25 8.01 -0.23
N LYS A 25 -2.59 6.79 0.21
CA LYS A 25 -3.30 6.59 1.48
C LYS A 25 -2.42 6.96 2.68
N ILE A 26 -1.17 6.51 2.69
CA ILE A 26 -0.21 6.80 3.76
C ILE A 26 0.08 8.32 3.80
N LYS A 27 0.26 8.96 2.65
CA LYS A 27 0.45 10.41 2.54
C LYS A 27 -0.74 11.20 3.06
N LYS A 28 -1.97 10.78 2.74
CA LYS A 28 -3.21 11.39 3.27
C LYS A 28 -3.33 11.30 4.79
N MET A 29 -2.65 10.36 5.43
CA MET A 29 -2.57 10.25 6.89
C MET A 29 -1.49 11.15 7.50
N GLY A 30 -0.72 11.89 6.70
CA GLY A 30 0.32 12.80 7.16
C GLY A 30 1.72 12.20 7.23
N PHE A 31 1.92 10.96 6.76
CA PHE A 31 3.25 10.35 6.73
C PHE A 31 4.03 10.74 5.48
N ASN A 32 5.28 11.14 5.67
CA ASN A 32 6.21 11.45 4.58
C ASN A 32 7.01 10.20 4.19
N VAL A 33 6.41 9.33 3.37
CA VAL A 33 7.07 8.17 2.77
C VAL A 33 7.25 8.39 1.27
N LYS A 34 8.33 7.89 0.68
CA LYS A 34 8.50 7.81 -0.78
C LYS A 34 7.81 6.53 -1.27
N LYS A 35 7.23 6.56 -2.48
CA LYS A 35 6.66 5.35 -3.10
C LYS A 35 7.67 4.20 -3.21
N SER A 36 8.94 4.52 -3.51
CA SER A 36 10.03 3.53 -3.61
C SER A 36 10.36 2.81 -2.30
N GLN A 37 9.86 3.31 -1.17
CA GLN A 37 10.03 2.67 0.13
C GLN A 37 8.97 1.60 0.41
N ILE A 38 7.92 1.50 -0.42
CA ILE A 38 6.84 0.53 -0.25
C ILE A 38 7.20 -0.76 -0.98
N GLU A 39 7.44 -1.82 -0.22
CA GLU A 39 7.69 -3.15 -0.79
C GLU A 39 6.37 -3.88 -1.00
N LEU A 40 5.95 -3.94 -2.26
CA LEU A 40 4.78 -4.68 -2.71
C LEU A 40 5.19 -5.47 -3.96
N PRO A 41 5.57 -6.75 -3.83
CA PRO A 41 6.06 -7.54 -4.96
C PRO A 41 4.97 -7.78 -6.00
N GLU A 42 3.72 -7.96 -5.56
CA GLU A 42 2.55 -8.18 -6.40
C GLU A 42 1.39 -7.33 -5.92
N THR A 43 0.49 -6.95 -6.83
CA THR A 43 -0.73 -6.22 -6.49
C THR A 43 -1.66 -7.06 -5.61
N ILE A 44 -2.44 -6.40 -4.75
CA ILE A 44 -3.43 -7.11 -3.93
C ILE A 44 -4.75 -7.15 -4.68
N GLU A 45 -5.26 -8.36 -4.90
CA GLU A 45 -6.45 -8.63 -5.71
C GLU A 45 -7.55 -9.40 -4.95
N SER A 46 -7.34 -9.63 -3.66
CA SER A 46 -8.31 -10.22 -2.74
C SER A 46 -8.50 -9.38 -1.46
N LEU A 47 -9.62 -9.59 -0.78
CA LEU A 47 -9.87 -8.99 0.53
C LEU A 47 -9.06 -9.68 1.62
N GLY A 48 -8.63 -8.91 2.61
CA GLY A 48 -7.91 -9.44 3.77
C GLY A 48 -6.95 -8.44 4.38
N GLU A 49 -6.09 -8.96 5.26
CA GLU A 49 -5.00 -8.22 5.87
C GLU A 49 -3.68 -8.60 5.21
N PHE A 50 -2.98 -7.59 4.69
CA PHE A 50 -1.72 -7.77 3.96
C PHE A 50 -0.61 -6.99 4.67
N PRO A 51 0.38 -7.66 5.27
CA PRO A 51 1.53 -6.99 5.84
C PRO A 51 2.41 -6.42 4.72
N ILE A 52 2.57 -5.10 4.69
CA ILE A 52 3.39 -4.38 3.72
C ILE A 52 4.60 -3.77 4.42
N LYS A 53 5.79 -4.04 3.89
CA LYS A 53 7.03 -3.53 4.46
C LYS A 53 7.34 -2.14 3.91
N ILE A 54 7.70 -1.22 4.80
CA ILE A 54 8.17 0.12 4.45
C ILE A 54 9.66 0.20 4.79
N LYS A 55 10.50 0.43 3.78
CA LYS A 55 11.96 0.59 3.92
C LYS A 55 12.32 2.05 4.14
N PHE A 56 12.64 2.41 5.38
CA PHE A 56 13.24 3.71 5.65
C PHE A 56 14.74 3.66 5.33
N GLU A 57 15.25 4.73 4.70
CA GLU A 57 16.70 4.89 4.58
C GLU A 57 17.25 5.10 6.00
N HIS A 58 18.20 4.25 6.41
CA HIS A 58 19.04 4.59 7.56
C HIS A 58 19.83 5.83 7.15
N ASN A 59 19.70 6.92 7.89
CA ASN A 59 20.75 7.93 7.89
C ASN A 59 21.85 7.39 8.80
N PRO A 60 22.99 6.88 8.29
CA PRO A 60 24.16 6.74 9.13
C PRO A 60 24.61 8.16 9.46
N SER A 61 24.08 8.70 10.55
CA SER A 61 24.59 9.94 11.11
C SER A 61 26.08 9.73 11.36
N LYS A 62 26.87 10.60 10.74
CA LYS A 62 28.33 10.74 10.86
C LYS A 62 28.85 10.56 12.28
#